data_AF-A0A937L0Y8-F1
#
_entry.id   AF-A0A937L0Y8-F1
#
_cell.length_a   1.000
_cell.length_b   1.000
_cell.length_c   1.000
_cell.angle_alpha   90.00
_cell.angle_beta   90.00
_cell.angle_gamma   90.00
#
_symmetry.space_group_name_H-M   'P 1'
#
loop_
_entity.id
_entity.type
_entity.pdbx_description
1 polymer ?
#
loop_
_entity_poly.entity_id
_entity_poly.type
_entity_poly.pdbx_seq_one_letter_code
_entity_poly.pdbx_strand_id
1 'polypeptide(L)' 'MPEYRSRTSTAGRNMAGARALWRATGMKDGDFEKPIIAVVNSFTQFVPGHVH' A
#
# COMPACT_ATOMS: atom_id res chain seq x y z
N MET A 1 1.82 -1.47 -21.76
CA MET A 1 2.08 -2.33 -20.59
C MET A 1 0.79 -2.50 -19.80
N PRO A 2 0.58 -3.62 -19.09
CA PRO A 2 -0.59 -3.81 -18.25
C PRO A 2 -0.67 -2.78 -17.13
N GLU A 3 -1.89 -2.47 -16.70
CA GLU A 3 -2.15 -1.57 -15.58
C GLU A 3 -1.80 -2.26 -14.24
N TYR A 4 -1.09 -1.56 -13.35
CA TYR A 4 -0.78 -2.10 -12.02
C TYR A 4 -2.04 -2.26 -11.17
N ARG A 5 -2.07 -3.32 -10.35
CA ARG A 5 -3.17 -3.58 -9.40
C ARG A 5 -3.38 -2.43 -8.38
N SER A 6 -2.34 -1.64 -8.10
CA SER A 6 -2.43 -0.46 -7.24
C SER A 6 -3.44 0.57 -7.75
N ARG A 7 -3.63 0.67 -9.08
CA ARG A 7 -4.49 1.68 -9.70
C ARG A 7 -5.96 1.58 -9.27
N THR A 8 -6.40 0.39 -8.84
CA THR A 8 -7.73 0.17 -8.25
C THR A 8 -8.02 1.07 -7.05
N SER A 9 -7.01 1.44 -6.24
CA SER A 9 -7.20 2.31 -5.06
C SER A 9 -6.51 3.66 -5.16
N THR A 10 -5.59 3.85 -6.12
CA THR A 10 -4.85 5.10 -6.28
C THR A 10 -5.44 6.06 -7.32
N ALA A 11 -6.31 5.61 -8.23
CA ALA A 11 -6.82 6.44 -9.32
C ALA A 11 -8.35 6.58 -9.34
N GLY A 12 -8.82 7.56 -10.12
CA GLY A 12 -10.25 7.81 -10.34
C GLY A 12 -10.93 8.60 -9.22
N ARG A 13 -11.98 9.34 -9.57
CA ARG A 13 -12.71 10.23 -8.63
C ARG A 13 -13.33 9.44 -7.47
N ASN A 14 -13.87 8.26 -7.75
CA ASN A 14 -14.58 7.43 -6.76
C ASN A 14 -13.66 6.88 -5.67
N MET A 15 -12.35 6.77 -5.93
CA MET A 15 -11.37 6.28 -4.95
C MET A 15 -10.72 7.40 -4.12
N ALA A 16 -11.35 8.58 -4.04
CA ALA A 16 -10.87 9.68 -3.21
C ALA A 16 -10.72 9.30 -1.72
N GLY A 17 -11.65 8.49 -1.20
CA GLY A 17 -11.57 7.98 0.18
C GLY A 17 -10.35 7.08 0.42
N ALA A 18 -10.09 6.15 -0.50
CA ALA A 18 -8.91 5.29 -0.43
C ALA A 18 -7.61 6.11 -0.49
N ARG A 19 -7.53 7.12 -1.37
CA ARG A 19 -6.39 8.05 -1.41
C ARG A 19 -6.22 8.84 -0.12
N ALA A 20 -7.30 9.24 0.54
CA ALA A 20 -7.21 9.92 1.83
C ALA A 20 -6.53 9.04 2.90
N LEU A 21 -6.86 7.74 2.93
CA LEU A 21 -6.20 6.77 3.82
C LEU A 21 -4.72 6.59 3.48
N TRP A 22 -4.38 6.50 2.19
CA TRP A 22 -2.98 6.45 1.75
C TRP A 22 -2.19 7.70 2.18
N ARG A 23 -2.79 8.90 2.11
CA ARG A 23 -2.14 10.11 2.62
C ARG A 23 -1.97 10.09 4.13
N ALA A 24 -2.93 9.55 4.86
CA ALA A 24 -2.85 9.41 6.32
C ALA A 24 -1.67 8.51 6.75
N THR A 25 -1.25 7.56 5.91
CA THR A 25 -0.06 6.72 6.15
C THR A 25 1.24 7.30 5.59
N GLY A 26 1.23 8.55 5.09
CA GLY A 26 2.43 9.29 4.68
C GLY A 26 2.67 9.36 3.17
N MET A 27 1.77 8.85 2.33
CA MET A 27 1.90 8.88 0.88
C MET A 27 1.72 10.30 0.30
N LYS A 28 2.60 10.69 -0.63
CA LYS A 28 2.57 12.01 -1.29
C LYS A 28 2.05 11.91 -2.72
N ASP A 29 1.80 13.05 -3.35
CA ASP A 29 1.23 13.12 -4.71
C ASP A 29 2.05 12.33 -5.74
N GLY A 30 3.37 12.50 -5.74
CA GLY A 30 4.26 11.79 -6.64
C GLY A 30 4.39 10.29 -6.37
N ASP A 31 3.87 9.79 -5.25
CA ASP A 31 3.92 8.36 -4.93
C ASP A 31 2.76 7.58 -5.58
N PHE A 32 1.66 8.23 -5.99
CA PHE A 32 0.52 7.56 -6.63
C PHE A 32 0.83 6.99 -8.03
N GLU A 33 1.90 7.48 -8.66
CA GLU A 33 2.39 6.98 -9.96
C GLU A 33 3.39 5.82 -9.82
N LYS A 34 3.83 5.52 -8.60
CA LYS A 34 4.75 4.41 -8.33
C LYS A 34 3.97 3.11 -8.12
N PRO A 35 4.55 1.95 -8.47
CA PRO A 35 3.96 0.66 -8.08
C PRO A 35 3.95 0.53 -6.54
N ILE A 36 2.86 -0.01 -6.00
CA ILE A 36 2.77 -0.33 -4.57
C ILE A 36 3.31 -1.74 -4.36
N ILE A 37 4.28 -1.87 -3.45
CA ILE A 37 4.86 -3.15 -3.05
C ILE A 37 4.41 -3.45 -1.62
N ALA A 38 3.63 -4.51 -1.45
CA ALA A 38 3.24 -4.98 -0.13
C ALA A 38 4.40 -5.78 0.49
N VAL A 39 4.87 -5.34 1.66
CA VAL A 39 5.84 -6.10 2.47
C VAL A 39 5.04 -6.92 3.48
N VAL A 40 5.03 -8.24 3.30
CA VAL A 40 4.33 -9.18 4.18
C VAL A 40 5.36 -9.94 4.98
N ASN A 41 5.21 -9.96 6.31
CA ASN A 41 6.05 -10.74 7.21
C ASN A 41 5.18 -11.57 8.16
N SER A 42 5.78 -12.59 8.77
CA SER A 42 5.14 -13.47 9.74
C SER A 42 5.59 -13.18 11.18
N PHE A 43 5.94 -11.92 11.49
CA PHE A 43 6.44 -11.55 12.81
C PHE A 43 5.42 -11.91 13.90
N THR A 44 5.85 -12.71 14.86
CA THR A 44 5.07 -13.01 16.07
C THR A 44 6.03 -13.25 17.24
N GLN A 45 5.59 -12.95 18.47
CA GLN A 45 6.33 -13.30 19.68
C GLN A 45 5.95 -14.68 20.25
N PHE A 46 5.07 -15.41 19.55
CA PHE A 46 4.59 -16.72 19.99
C PHE A 46 5.58 -17.85 19.69
N VAL A 47 6.28 -17.77 18.54
CA VAL A 47 7.29 -18.75 18.11
C VAL A 47 8.63 -18.04 17.98
N PRO A 48 9.71 -18.49 18.67
CA PRO A 48 11.02 -17.81 18.64
C PRO A 48 11.58 -17.58 17.24
N GLY A 49 11.31 -18.49 16.29
CA GLY A 49 11.76 -18.38 14.90
C GLY A 49 11.12 -17.22 14.11
N HIS A 50 10.08 -16.57 14.64
CA HIS A 50 9.31 -15.51 13.95
C HIS A 50 9.58 -14.11 14.54
N VAL A 51 10.57 -13.94 15.41
CA VAL A 51 10.80 -12.67 16.13
C VAL A 51 11.73 -11.71 15.35
N HIS A 52 12.43 -12.19 14.33
CA HIS A 52 13.44 -11.41 13.61
C HIS A 52 13.03 -11.10 12.17
#